data_AF-A0A6S7BNG0-F1
#
_entry.id   AF-A0A6S7BNG0-F1
#
_cell.length_a   1.000
_cell.length_b   1.000
_cell.length_c   1.000
_cell.angle_alpha   90.00
_cell.angle_beta   90.00
_cell.angle_gamma   90.00
#
_symmetry.space_group_name_H-M   'P 1'
#
loop_
_entity.id
_entity.type
_entity.pdbx_description
1 polymer ?
#
loop_
_entity_poly.entity_id
_entity_poly.type
_entity_poly.pdbx_seq_one_letter_code
_entity_poly.pdbx_strand_id
1 'polypeptide(L)'
;MPGVDIVKGSGRIDNGPFAGVTWQATPALTLTGAAYYDHMSNAAIGNGQVGSGYCFTFVALAEYALSKRTEVYGTIDFDKVSGAASVELPGRNNQTGVALGLRTIF
;
A
#
# COMPACT_ATOMS: atom_id res chain seq x y z
N MET A 1 -10.74 28.96 9.40
CA MET A 1 -11.52 27.73 9.65
C MET A 1 -10.81 26.96 10.75
N PRO A 2 -11.46 26.60 11.87
CA PRO A 2 -10.80 25.89 12.97
C PRO A 2 -10.44 24.48 12.51
N GLY A 3 -9.16 24.09 12.55
CA GLY A 3 -8.73 22.71 12.27
C GLY A 3 -7.48 22.55 11.38
N VAL A 4 -7.13 23.56 10.58
CA VAL A 4 -5.90 23.53 9.76
C VAL A 4 -4.65 23.76 10.61
N ASP A 5 -4.79 24.46 11.74
CA ASP A 5 -3.71 24.84 12.65
C ASP A 5 -3.06 23.64 13.37
N ILE A 6 -3.75 22.49 13.46
CA ILE A 6 -3.19 21.28 14.07
C ILE A 6 -2.34 20.50 13.06
N VAL A 7 -2.74 20.52 11.77
CA VAL A 7 -1.96 19.84 10.71
C VAL A 7 -0.57 20.47 10.63
N LYS A 8 -0.50 21.80 10.62
CA LYS A 8 0.76 22.55 10.79
C LYS A 8 1.12 22.69 12.27
N GLY A 9 1.87 21.74 12.81
CA GLY A 9 2.41 21.83 14.18
C GLY A 9 2.11 20.63 15.06
N SER A 10 1.38 19.63 14.54
CA SER A 10 1.15 18.35 15.22
C SER A 10 2.44 17.64 15.66
N GLY A 11 3.58 17.90 15.03
CA GLY A 11 4.80 17.15 15.27
C GLY A 11 4.65 15.69 14.83
N ARG A 12 3.91 15.45 13.73
CA ARG A 12 3.72 14.11 13.16
C ARG A 12 5.07 13.49 12.82
N ILE A 13 5.22 12.21 13.20
CA ILE A 13 6.38 11.38 12.91
C ILE A 13 5.88 10.10 12.26
N ASP A 14 6.50 9.74 11.13
CA ASP A 14 6.18 8.55 10.35
C ASP A 14 7.41 7.65 10.26
N ASN A 15 7.23 6.36 10.51
CA ASN A 15 8.26 5.34 10.35
C ASN A 15 7.80 4.33 9.32
N GLY A 16 8.33 4.49 8.11
CA GLY A 16 7.81 3.81 6.91
C GLY A 16 8.76 2.78 6.29
N PRO A 17 9.10 1.65 6.93
CA PRO A 17 9.94 0.64 6.27
C PRO A 17 9.19 -0.05 5.14
N PHE A 18 9.92 -0.41 4.09
CA PHE A 18 9.43 -1.24 3.00
C PHE A 18 10.45 -2.31 2.64
N ALA A 19 9.96 -3.42 2.11
CA ALA A 19 10.80 -4.48 1.58
C ALA A 19 10.08 -5.17 0.42
N GLY A 20 10.86 -5.66 -0.54
CA GLY A 20 10.32 -6.40 -1.66
C GLY A 20 11.33 -7.38 -2.23
N VAL A 21 10.80 -8.40 -2.89
CA VAL A 21 11.57 -9.44 -3.56
C VAL A 21 10.93 -9.73 -4.91
N THR A 22 11.78 -9.91 -5.91
CA THR A 22 11.39 -10.43 -7.21
C THR A 22 12.15 -11.72 -7.46
N TRP A 23 11.43 -12.74 -7.91
CA TRP A 23 11.98 -14.04 -8.22
C TRP A 23 11.51 -14.50 -9.60
N GLN A 24 12.49 -14.78 -10.47
CA GLN A 24 12.23 -15.45 -11.73
C GLN A 24 12.11 -16.96 -11.49
N ALA A 25 10.87 -17.42 -11.30
CA ALA A 25 10.58 -18.83 -11.00
C ALA A 25 10.84 -19.74 -12.22
N THR A 26 10.57 -19.23 -13.43
CA THR A 26 10.91 -19.89 -14.70
C THR A 26 11.30 -18.83 -15.75
N PRO A 27 11.83 -19.18 -16.93
CA PRO A 27 12.10 -18.20 -17.99
C PRO A 27 10.87 -17.39 -18.43
N ALA A 28 9.65 -17.92 -18.22
CA ALA A 28 8.40 -17.28 -18.59
C ALA A 28 7.60 -16.73 -17.39
N LEU A 29 7.99 -16.99 -16.14
CA LEU A 29 7.23 -16.61 -14.95
C LEU A 29 8.09 -15.84 -13.96
N THR A 30 7.68 -14.60 -13.68
CA THR A 30 8.26 -13.74 -12.64
C THR A 30 7.23 -13.52 -11.55
N LEU A 31 7.67 -13.68 -10.29
CA LEU A 31 6.87 -13.40 -9.11
C LEU A 31 7.49 -12.22 -8.36
N THR A 32 6.69 -11.24 -8.01
CA THR A 32 7.11 -10.08 -7.23
C THR A 32 6.24 -9.94 -6.00
N GLY A 33 6.84 -9.78 -4.83
CA GLY A 33 6.15 -9.50 -3.58
C GLY A 33 6.76 -8.28 -2.91
N ALA A 34 5.92 -7.39 -2.39
CA ALA A 34 6.36 -6.22 -1.65
C ALA A 34 5.46 -5.97 -0.43
N ALA A 35 6.05 -5.49 0.64
CA ALA A 35 5.36 -5.06 1.84
C ALA A 35 5.79 -3.63 2.21
N TYR A 36 4.81 -2.83 2.57
CA TYR A 36 4.95 -1.46 3.03
C TYR A 36 4.29 -1.38 4.40
N TYR A 37 4.99 -0.79 5.34
CA TYR A 37 4.44 -0.48 6.65
C TYR A 37 4.72 0.98 6.93
N ASP A 38 3.74 1.70 7.46
CA ASP A 38 3.92 3.04 7.99
C ASP A 38 3.29 3.11 9.37
N HIS A 39 4.08 3.48 10.37
CA HIS A 39 3.57 3.80 11.69
C HIS A 39 3.66 5.30 11.95
N MET A 40 2.50 5.90 12.12
CA MET A 40 2.35 7.33 12.37
C MET A 40 2.09 7.61 13.83
N SER A 41 2.72 8.67 14.32
CA SER A 41 2.48 9.24 15.64
C SER A 41 2.20 10.73 15.54
N ASN A 42 1.41 11.25 16.46
CA ASN A 42 0.94 12.64 16.47
C ASN A 42 0.19 13.03 15.18
N ALA A 43 -0.53 12.11 14.57
CA ALA A 43 -1.36 12.39 13.40
C ALA A 43 -2.62 13.16 13.82
N ALA A 44 -2.94 14.27 13.15
CA ALA A 44 -4.16 15.02 13.44
C ALA A 44 -5.41 14.18 13.12
N ILE A 45 -6.32 14.02 14.10
CA ILE A 45 -7.55 13.23 13.97
C ILE A 45 -8.83 14.08 14.09
N GLY A 46 -8.70 15.41 14.00
CA GLY A 46 -9.79 16.37 14.11
C GLY A 46 -9.97 16.95 15.53
N ASN A 47 -10.77 18.01 15.65
CA ASN A 47 -11.14 18.64 16.94
C ASN A 47 -9.96 19.02 17.86
N GLY A 48 -8.80 19.41 17.34
CA GLY A 48 -7.65 19.72 18.20
C GLY A 48 -6.85 18.51 18.67
N GLN A 49 -7.21 17.30 18.23
CA GLN A 49 -6.65 16.06 18.77
C GLN A 49 -5.63 15.44 17.80
N VAL A 50 -4.69 14.71 18.39
CA VAL A 50 -3.72 13.88 17.68
C VAL A 50 -3.85 12.43 18.11
N GLY A 51 -3.44 11.51 17.25
CA GLY A 51 -3.43 10.08 17.51
C GLY A 51 -2.26 9.37 16.85
N SER A 52 -2.19 8.06 17.08
CA SER A 52 -1.25 7.16 16.41
C SER A 52 -2.01 6.10 15.64
N GLY A 53 -1.34 5.50 14.68
CA GLY A 53 -1.93 4.50 13.81
C GLY A 53 -0.88 3.82 12.95
N TYR A 54 -1.34 2.87 12.14
CA TYR A 54 -0.49 2.31 11.10
C TYR A 54 -1.27 2.03 9.82
N CYS A 55 -0.54 2.02 8.71
CA CYS A 55 -0.94 1.49 7.43
C CYS A 55 0.00 0.34 7.08
N PHE A 56 -0.57 -0.79 6.67
CA PHE A 56 0.17 -1.94 6.17
C PHE A 56 -0.39 -2.30 4.80
N THR A 57 0.47 -2.38 3.80
CA THR A 57 0.11 -2.81 2.45
C THR A 57 1.01 -3.94 2.03
N PHE A 58 0.42 -5.04 1.58
CA PHE A 58 1.12 -6.13 0.92
C PHE A 58 0.66 -6.23 -0.52
N VAL A 59 1.60 -6.37 -1.46
CA VAL A 59 1.32 -6.54 -2.88
C VAL A 59 2.04 -7.79 -3.37
N ALA A 60 1.32 -8.63 -4.10
CA ALA A 60 1.86 -9.76 -4.85
C ALA A 60 1.49 -9.61 -6.32
N LEU A 61 2.46 -9.86 -7.19
CA LEU A 61 2.35 -9.78 -8.64
C LEU A 61 2.91 -11.07 -9.24
N ALA A 62 2.15 -11.66 -10.16
CA ALA A 62 2.60 -12.76 -11.00
C ALA A 62 2.55 -12.33 -12.46
N GLU A 63 3.68 -12.39 -13.15
CA GLU A 63 3.83 -11.99 -14.55
C GLU A 63 4.22 -13.22 -15.38
N TYR A 64 3.41 -13.55 -16.38
CA TYR A 64 3.64 -14.67 -17.28
C TYR A 64 3.83 -14.21 -18.73
N ALA A 65 5.02 -14.42 -19.26
CA ALA A 65 5.38 -14.11 -20.64
C ALA A 65 4.75 -15.13 -21.60
N LEU A 66 3.76 -14.67 -22.38
CA LEU A 66 3.20 -15.43 -23.50
C LEU A 66 4.15 -15.42 -24.70
N SER A 67 4.89 -14.32 -24.88
CA SER A 67 5.92 -14.14 -25.90
C SER A 67 6.96 -13.12 -25.43
N LYS A 68 7.97 -12.82 -26.27
CA LYS A 68 8.93 -11.73 -26.00
C LYS A 68 8.29 -10.34 -25.91
N ARG A 69 7.06 -10.19 -26.41
CA ARG A 69 6.35 -8.90 -26.53
C ARG A 69 5.04 -8.87 -25.78
N THR A 70 4.51 -10.01 -25.34
CA THR A 70 3.18 -10.13 -24.76
C THR A 70 3.26 -10.92 -23.48
N GLU A 71 2.57 -10.44 -22.46
CA GLU A 71 2.44 -11.14 -21.19
C GLU A 71 1.09 -10.87 -20.56
N VAL A 72 0.70 -11.78 -19.68
CA VAL A 72 -0.44 -11.63 -18.79
C VAL A 72 0.07 -11.52 -17.38
N TYR A 73 -0.58 -10.71 -16.57
CA TYR A 73 -0.20 -10.54 -15.18
C TYR A 73 -1.40 -10.46 -14.28
N GLY A 74 -1.22 -10.88 -13.03
CA GLY A 74 -2.21 -10.76 -11.98
C GLY A 74 -1.62 -10.13 -10.75
N THR A 75 -2.37 -9.24 -10.10
CA THR A 75 -1.99 -8.62 -8.83
C THR A 75 -3.00 -8.97 -7.75
N ILE A 76 -2.49 -9.12 -6.54
CA ILE A 76 -3.27 -9.15 -5.31
C ILE A 76 -2.65 -8.13 -4.38
N ASP A 77 -3.47 -7.27 -3.80
CA ASP A 77 -3.06 -6.30 -2.81
C ASP A 77 -3.93 -6.44 -1.55
N PHE A 78 -3.32 -6.25 -0.39
CA PHE A 78 -3.99 -6.25 0.90
C PHE A 78 -3.55 -5.03 1.69
N ASP A 79 -4.51 -4.16 1.98
CA ASP A 79 -4.33 -2.99 2.81
C ASP A 79 -4.98 -3.20 4.18
N LYS A 80 -4.31 -2.72 5.22
CA LYS A 80 -4.83 -2.71 6.58
C LYS A 80 -4.45 -1.42 7.27
N VAL A 81 -5.44 -0.79 7.90
CA VAL A 81 -5.27 0.48 8.62
C VAL A 81 -5.73 0.34 10.06
N SER A 82 -5.17 1.15 10.94
CA SER A 82 -5.54 1.21 12.35
C SER A 82 -5.36 2.61 12.94
N GLY A 83 -6.17 2.95 13.94
CA GLY A 83 -6.05 4.18 14.70
C GLY A 83 -6.22 5.42 13.82
N ALA A 84 -5.25 6.33 13.87
CA ALA A 84 -5.28 7.57 13.11
C ALA A 84 -5.34 7.37 11.58
N ALA A 85 -4.96 6.19 11.06
CA ALA A 85 -5.07 5.84 9.64
C ALA A 85 -6.45 5.35 9.21
N SER A 86 -7.40 5.14 10.12
CA SER A 86 -8.74 4.64 9.74
C SER A 86 -9.49 5.57 8.79
N VAL A 87 -9.07 6.83 8.65
CA VAL A 87 -9.59 7.78 7.65
C VAL A 87 -9.26 7.39 6.21
N GLU A 88 -8.23 6.56 5.98
CA GLU A 88 -7.81 6.12 4.66
C GLU A 88 -8.72 5.02 4.10
N LEU A 89 -9.34 4.21 4.98
CA LEU A 89 -10.35 3.21 4.63
C LEU A 89 -11.66 3.42 5.42
N PRO A 90 -12.46 4.48 5.12
CA PRO A 90 -13.66 4.78 5.89
C PRO A 90 -14.65 3.61 5.96
N GLY A 91 -15.08 3.26 7.17
CA GLY A 91 -16.06 2.19 7.40
C GLY A 91 -15.48 0.77 7.39
N ARG A 92 -14.17 0.61 7.17
CA ARG A 92 -13.44 -0.66 7.26
C ARG A 92 -12.08 -0.44 7.90
N ASN A 93 -11.35 -1.52 8.15
CA ASN A 93 -9.95 -1.46 8.58
C ASN A 93 -9.02 -2.30 7.70
N ASN A 94 -9.57 -2.93 6.66
CA ASN A 94 -8.81 -3.66 5.66
C ASN A 94 -9.55 -3.66 4.31
N GLN A 95 -8.76 -3.84 3.25
CA GLN A 95 -9.22 -3.97 1.87
C GLN A 95 -8.33 -4.98 1.15
N THR A 96 -8.91 -5.75 0.22
CA THR A 96 -8.17 -6.65 -0.66
C THR A 96 -8.56 -6.36 -2.09
N GLY A 97 -7.57 -6.02 -2.91
CA GLY A 97 -7.71 -5.87 -4.35
C GLY A 97 -7.19 -7.09 -5.09
N VAL A 98 -7.83 -7.39 -6.23
CA VAL A 98 -7.34 -8.38 -7.19
C VAL A 98 -7.52 -7.78 -8.57
N ALA A 99 -6.50 -7.84 -9.41
CA ALA A 99 -6.58 -7.42 -10.79
C ALA A 99 -5.86 -8.40 -11.72
N LEU A 100 -6.30 -8.42 -12.98
CA LEU A 100 -5.69 -9.16 -14.07
C LEU A 100 -5.51 -8.21 -15.24
N GLY A 101 -4.37 -8.33 -15.93
CA GLY A 101 -4.03 -7.49 -17.06
C GLY A 101 -3.23 -8.23 -18.12
N LEU A 102 -3.14 -7.60 -19.28
CA LEU A 102 -2.31 -8.03 -20.40
C LEU A 102 -1.52 -6.81 -20.88
N ARG A 103 -0.21 -6.95 -21.07
CA ARG A 103 0.62 -5.91 -21.68
C ARG A 103 1.29 -6.43 -22.95
N THR A 104 1.30 -5.59 -23.98
CA THR A 104 2.01 -5.83 -25.25
C THR A 104 2.94 -4.66 -25.56
N ILE A 105 4.19 -4.95 -25.91
CA ILE A 105 5.23 -3.97 -26.26
C ILE A 105 5.54 -4.08 -27.76
N PHE A 106 5.33 -2.97 -28.49
CA PHE A 106 5.47 -2.88 -29.96
C PHE A 106 6.87 -2.42 -30.38
#